data_AF-W4LYQ1-F1
#
_entry.id   AF-W4LYQ1-F1
#
_cell.length_a   1.000
_cell.length_b   1.000
_cell.length_c   1.000
_cell.angle_alpha   90.00
_cell.angle_beta   90.00
_cell.angle_gamma   90.00
#
_symmetry.space_group_name_H-M   'P 1'
#
loop_
_entity.id
_entity.type
_entity.pdbx_description
1 polymer ?
#
loop_
_entity_poly.entity_id
_entity_poly.type
_entity_poly.pdbx_seq_one_letter_code
_entity_poly.pdbx_strand_id
1 'polypeptide(L)'
;HIVINPASQIPTVGASGAIAGVMGAYLLLFPRARVVTILPLRPVEVPAVVFLGIWFAIQLYSGTVSLATDGARAGGVAWWAHIGGFIVGVLWALLLRRFNPNQLSEQRQRSYRYYDDYNDWR
;
A
#
# COMPACT_ATOMS: atom_id res chain seq x y z
N HIS A 1 4.82 -4.72 16.62
CA HIS A 1 6.28 -4.57 16.84
C HIS A 1 6.85 -5.49 17.92
N ILE A 2 6.07 -5.94 18.91
CA ILE A 2 6.59 -6.81 19.99
C ILE A 2 6.51 -8.32 19.68
N VAL A 3 5.62 -8.76 18.79
CA VAL A 3 5.29 -10.20 18.71
C VAL A 3 6.24 -10.99 17.79
N ILE A 4 7.10 -10.34 16.99
CA ILE A 4 7.88 -11.06 15.96
C ILE A 4 9.41 -10.87 16.11
N ASN A 5 9.91 -9.80 16.77
CA ASN A 5 11.34 -9.68 17.08
C ASN A 5 11.63 -8.64 18.19
N PRO A 6 11.60 -9.01 19.48
CA PRO A 6 11.77 -8.08 20.59
C PRO A 6 13.19 -7.51 20.78
N ALA A 7 14.18 -7.93 19.97
CA ALA A 7 15.58 -7.48 20.07
C ALA A 7 15.99 -6.44 19.00
N SER A 8 15.10 -6.06 18.10
CA SER A 8 15.45 -5.09 17.04
C SER A 8 15.57 -3.66 17.59
N GLN A 9 16.78 -3.11 17.61
CA GLN A 9 17.09 -1.74 18.03
C GLN A 9 16.74 -0.65 16.99
N ILE A 10 15.96 -0.98 15.96
CA ILE A 10 15.65 -0.05 14.87
C ILE A 10 14.16 0.36 14.94
N PRO A 11 13.83 1.54 15.52
CA PRO A 11 12.46 2.03 15.68
C PRO A 11 11.76 2.45 14.37
N THR A 12 12.45 2.45 13.22
CA THR A 12 11.91 2.89 11.92
C THR A 12 11.00 1.86 11.23
N VAL A 13 11.01 0.60 11.66
CA VAL A 13 10.19 -0.49 11.09
C VAL A 13 8.68 -0.26 11.29
N GLY A 14 8.27 0.60 12.24
CA GLY A 14 6.86 0.86 12.55
C GLY A 14 6.17 1.89 11.67
N ALA A 15 6.86 2.97 11.30
CA ALA A 15 6.26 4.01 10.47
C ALA A 15 5.97 3.49 9.04
N SER A 16 6.92 2.77 8.44
CA SER A 16 6.75 2.25 7.08
C SER A 16 5.69 1.15 6.99
N GLY A 17 5.55 0.32 8.03
CA GLY A 17 4.44 -0.64 8.15
C GLY A 17 3.07 0.04 8.26
N ALA A 18 2.97 1.15 9.00
CA ALA A 18 1.73 1.93 9.08
C ALA A 18 1.37 2.56 7.72
N ILE A 19 2.36 3.09 6.99
CA ILE A 19 2.16 3.59 5.61
C ILE A 19 1.68 2.44 4.71
N ALA A 20 2.26 1.24 4.84
CA ALA A 20 1.79 0.06 4.12
C ALA A 20 0.33 -0.26 4.43
N GLY A 21 -0.10 -0.11 5.67
CA GLY A 21 -1.51 -0.23 6.05
C GLY A 21 -2.42 0.81 5.40
N VAL A 22 -2.00 2.07 5.33
CA VAL A 22 -2.75 3.10 4.60
C VAL A 22 -2.85 2.73 3.11
N MET A 23 -1.77 2.24 2.50
CA MET A 23 -1.79 1.79 1.11
C MET A 23 -2.73 0.60 0.89
N GLY A 24 -2.76 -0.37 1.80
CA GLY A 24 -3.68 -1.51 1.74
C GLY A 24 -5.15 -1.07 1.83
N ALA A 25 -5.46 -0.16 2.75
CA ALA A 25 -6.79 0.44 2.84
C ALA A 25 -7.16 1.20 1.55
N TYR A 26 -6.22 1.99 1.02
CA TYR A 26 -6.40 2.76 -0.20
C TYR A 26 -6.68 1.88 -1.41
N LEU A 27 -5.95 0.77 -1.59
CA LEU A 27 -6.18 -0.19 -2.66
C LEU A 27 -7.65 -0.67 -2.71
N LEU A 28 -8.19 -1.05 -1.55
CA LEU A 28 -9.56 -1.55 -1.43
C LEU A 28 -10.59 -0.43 -1.65
N LEU A 29 -10.34 0.75 -1.08
CA LEU A 29 -11.28 1.86 -1.10
C LEU A 29 -11.32 2.57 -2.45
N PHE A 30 -10.19 2.69 -3.14
CA PHE A 30 -10.06 3.50 -4.36
C PHE A 30 -9.31 2.76 -5.48
N PRO A 31 -9.76 1.57 -5.92
CA PRO A 31 -9.00 0.73 -6.86
C PRO A 31 -8.78 1.37 -8.24
N ARG A 32 -9.66 2.30 -8.66
CA ARG A 32 -9.55 3.02 -9.94
C ARG A 32 -8.95 4.42 -9.81
N ALA A 33 -8.57 4.84 -8.61
CA ALA A 33 -7.86 6.11 -8.48
C ALA A 33 -6.54 6.04 -9.24
N ARG A 34 -6.12 7.14 -9.84
CA ARG A 34 -4.91 7.19 -10.66
C ARG A 34 -3.75 7.68 -9.83
N VAL A 35 -2.68 6.90 -9.80
CA VAL A 35 -1.40 7.24 -9.19
C VAL A 35 -0.52 7.81 -10.28
N VAL A 36 -0.13 9.08 -10.15
CA VAL A 36 0.87 9.68 -11.02
C VAL A 36 2.23 9.12 -10.61
N THR A 37 2.85 8.37 -11.52
CA THR A 37 4.20 7.83 -11.32
C THR A 37 5.12 8.29 -12.45
N ILE A 38 6.42 8.32 -12.20
CA ILE A 38 7.41 8.68 -13.21
C ILE A 38 7.93 7.39 -13.83
N LEU A 39 7.66 7.18 -15.12
CA LEU A 39 8.18 6.05 -15.88
C LEU A 39 9.06 6.56 -17.02
N PRO A 40 10.25 5.97 -17.18
CA PRO A 40 11.58 6.55 -16.87
C PRO A 40 11.81 8.06 -17.08
N LEU A 41 11.02 8.78 -17.87
CA LEU A 41 11.16 10.24 -18.08
C LEU A 41 9.82 11.00 -18.23
N ARG A 42 8.67 10.32 -18.15
CA ARG A 42 7.36 10.96 -18.29
C ARG A 42 6.45 10.63 -17.11
N PRO A 43 5.65 11.60 -16.62
CA PRO A 43 4.58 11.31 -15.68
C PRO A 43 3.52 10.47 -16.40
N VAL A 44 3.21 9.31 -15.84
CA VAL A 44 2.19 8.39 -16.32
C VAL A 44 1.19 8.15 -15.20
N GLU A 45 -0.08 8.14 -15.54
CA GLU A 45 -1.15 7.80 -14.62
C GLU A 45 -1.40 6.29 -14.64
N VAL A 46 -1.22 5.64 -13.49
CA VAL A 46 -1.42 4.20 -13.35
C VAL A 46 -2.55 3.96 -12.35
N PRO A 47 -3.53 3.10 -12.65
CA PRO A 47 -4.55 2.74 -11.67
C PRO A 47 -3.93 2.22 -10.37
N ALA A 48 -4.46 2.65 -9.23
CA ALA A 48 -3.96 2.29 -7.91
C ALA A 48 -3.91 0.76 -7.71
N VAL A 49 -4.86 0.03 -8.28
CA VAL A 49 -4.86 -1.43 -8.26
C VAL A 49 -3.62 -2.05 -8.89
N VAL A 50 -3.16 -1.48 -10.01
CA VAL A 50 -1.96 -1.96 -10.71
C VAL A 50 -0.72 -1.55 -9.93
N PHE A 51 -0.62 -0.27 -9.56
CA PHE A 51 0.55 0.27 -8.87
C PHE A 51 0.79 -0.42 -7.52
N LEU A 52 -0.23 -0.49 -6.67
CA LEU A 52 -0.13 -1.09 -5.35
C LEU A 52 -0.07 -2.63 -5.41
N GLY A 53 -0.70 -3.26 -6.41
CA GLY A 53 -0.58 -4.70 -6.64
C GLY A 53 0.85 -5.11 -6.97
N ILE A 54 1.51 -4.38 -7.89
CA ILE A 54 2.92 -4.59 -8.23
C ILE A 54 3.79 -4.33 -7.01
N TRP A 55 3.57 -3.23 -6.30
CA TRP A 55 4.33 -2.90 -5.10
C TRP A 55 4.25 -4.01 -4.05
N PHE A 56 3.04 -4.54 -3.79
CA PHE A 56 2.84 -5.63 -2.83
C PHE A 56 3.49 -6.94 -3.29
N ALA A 57 3.44 -7.26 -4.58
CA ALA A 57 4.13 -8.42 -5.15
C ALA A 57 5.66 -8.32 -4.97
N ILE A 58 6.24 -7.14 -5.13
CA ILE A 58 7.66 -6.89 -4.83
C ILE A 58 7.96 -7.13 -3.35
N GLN A 59 7.09 -6.69 -2.43
CA GLN A 59 7.28 -6.96 -1.01
C GLN A 59 7.31 -8.45 -0.71
N LEU A 60 6.39 -9.23 -1.29
CA LEU A 60 6.34 -10.69 -1.15
C LEU A 60 7.60 -11.35 -1.71
N TYR A 61 7.96 -11.04 -2.96
CA TYR A 61 9.13 -11.60 -3.61
C TYR A 61 10.42 -11.32 -2.82
N SER A 62 10.67 -10.04 -2.50
CA SER A 62 11.86 -9.63 -1.75
C SER A 62 11.86 -10.21 -0.33
N GLY A 63 10.70 -10.29 0.32
CA GLY A 63 10.53 -10.93 1.61
C GLY A 63 10.86 -12.43 1.58
N THR A 64 10.41 -13.15 0.56
CA THR A 64 10.72 -14.58 0.36
C THR A 64 12.20 -14.79 0.05
N VAL A 65 12.79 -14.00 -0.85
CA VAL A 65 14.22 -14.08 -1.18
C VAL A 65 15.07 -13.78 0.06
N SER A 66 14.67 -12.80 0.87
CA SER A 66 15.40 -12.43 2.09
C SER A 66 15.45 -13.54 3.16
N LEU A 67 14.47 -14.45 3.15
CA LEU A 67 14.48 -15.62 4.03
C LEU A 67 15.38 -16.75 3.52
N ALA A 68 15.59 -16.83 2.20
CA ALA A 68 16.39 -17.87 1.56
C ALA A 68 17.89 -17.56 1.55
N THR A 69 18.26 -16.27 1.58
CA THR A 69 19.64 -15.83 1.74
C THR A 69 19.89 -15.47 3.20
N ASP A 70 20.95 -16.01 3.84
CA ASP A 70 21.34 -15.61 5.20
C ASP A 70 21.22 -14.09 5.36
N GLY A 71 20.27 -13.67 6.20
CA GLY A 71 19.65 -12.33 6.20
C GLY A 71 20.59 -11.12 6.34
N ALA A 72 21.89 -11.36 6.51
CA ALA A 72 22.95 -10.36 6.46
C ALA A 72 23.16 -9.73 5.08
N ARG A 73 22.77 -10.39 3.97
CA ARG A 73 22.90 -9.84 2.60
C ARG A 73 21.62 -9.23 2.04
N ALA A 74 20.47 -9.60 2.59
CA ALA A 74 19.18 -9.04 2.20
C ALA A 74 19.00 -7.71 2.94
N GLY A 75 19.50 -6.63 2.32
CA GLY A 75 19.56 -5.28 2.90
C GLY A 75 18.32 -4.93 3.73
N GLY A 76 18.56 -4.33 4.90
CA GLY A 76 17.69 -4.20 6.09
C GLY A 76 16.32 -3.53 5.94
N VAL A 77 15.61 -3.83 4.86
CA VAL A 77 14.21 -3.47 4.61
C VAL A 77 13.33 -4.51 5.27
N ALA A 78 12.37 -4.06 6.08
CA ALA A 78 11.45 -4.93 6.80
C ALA A 78 10.26 -5.36 5.92
N TRP A 79 10.54 -6.14 4.87
CA TRP A 79 9.54 -6.60 3.88
C TRP A 79 8.28 -7.20 4.53
N TRP A 80 8.45 -8.05 5.54
CA TRP A 80 7.35 -8.69 6.26
C TRP A 80 6.51 -7.72 7.09
N ALA A 81 7.09 -6.63 7.58
CA ALA A 81 6.33 -5.57 8.27
C ALA A 81 5.44 -4.81 7.28
N HIS A 82 5.91 -4.56 6.06
CA HIS A 82 5.10 -3.95 5.00
C HIS A 82 3.94 -4.86 4.56
N ILE A 83 4.22 -6.15 4.36
CA ILE A 83 3.18 -7.14 4.00
C ILE A 83 2.10 -7.19 5.07
N GLY A 84 2.50 -7.33 6.35
CA GLY A 84 1.57 -7.35 7.48
C GLY A 84 0.76 -6.06 7.61
N GLY A 85 1.43 -4.90 7.50
CA GLY A 85 0.77 -3.60 7.51
C GLY A 85 -0.29 -3.49 6.42
N PHE A 86 0.07 -3.81 5.18
CA PHE A 86 -0.84 -3.77 4.03
C PHE A 86 -2.09 -4.64 4.22
N ILE A 87 -1.91 -5.89 4.67
CA ILE A 87 -3.03 -6.81 4.92
C ILE A 87 -3.94 -6.26 6.02
N VAL A 88 -3.38 -5.79 7.14
CA VAL A 88 -4.16 -5.17 8.22
C VAL A 88 -4.95 -3.97 7.71
N GLY A 89 -4.35 -3.14 6.86
CA GLY A 89 -5.02 -2.02 6.20
C GLY A 89 -6.22 -2.43 5.36
N VAL A 90 -6.07 -3.47 4.53
CA VAL A 90 -7.15 -4.03 3.72
C VAL A 90 -8.29 -4.55 4.62
N LEU A 91 -7.95 -5.34 5.64
CA LEU A 91 -8.94 -5.90 6.57
C LEU A 91 -9.68 -4.81 7.35
N TRP A 92 -8.96 -3.78 7.79
CA TRP A 92 -9.55 -2.64 8.48
C TRP A 92 -10.51 -1.86 7.57
N ALA A 93 -10.11 -1.61 6.31
CA ALA A 93 -10.98 -0.96 5.35
C ALA A 93 -12.23 -1.81 5.00
N LEU A 94 -12.10 -3.14 4.93
CA LEU A 94 -13.24 -4.05 4.78
C LEU A 94 -14.21 -3.91 5.96
N LEU A 95 -13.69 -3.87 7.18
CA LEU A 95 -14.48 -3.69 8.40
C LEU A 95 -15.20 -2.34 8.40
N LEU A 96 -14.52 -1.25 8.05
CA LEU A 96 -15.13 0.08 7.97
C LEU A 96 -16.22 0.16 6.89
N ARG A 97 -16.03 -0.51 5.74
CA ARG A 97 -17.06 -0.62 4.69
C ARG A 97 -18.33 -1.32 5.19
N ARG A 98 -18.19 -2.27 6.12
CA ARG A 98 -19.34 -2.95 6.72
C ARG A 98 -20.15 -2.01 7.60
N PHE A 99 -19.49 -1.12 8.34
CA PHE A 99 -20.17 -0.21 9.29
C PHE A 99 -20.65 1.10 8.64
N ASN A 100 -19.93 1.65 7.66
CA ASN A 100 -20.21 2.95 7.05
C ASN A 100 -20.22 2.89 5.51
N PRO A 101 -21.09 2.10 4.86
CA PRO A 101 -21.06 1.91 3.42
C PRO A 101 -21.34 3.21 2.63
N ASN A 102 -22.28 4.04 3.11
CA ASN A 102 -22.72 5.24 2.39
C ASN A 102 -21.62 6.30 2.32
N GLN A 103 -21.00 6.64 3.47
CA GLN A 103 -19.94 7.65 3.53
C GLN A 103 -18.73 7.29 2.65
N LEU A 104 -18.30 6.02 2.67
CA LEU A 104 -17.17 5.57 1.86
C LEU A 104 -17.50 5.54 0.36
N SER A 105 -18.75 5.25 0.00
CA SER A 105 -19.21 5.33 -1.39
C SER A 105 -19.20 6.77 -1.92
N GLU A 106 -19.65 7.74 -1.11
CA GLU A 106 -19.63 9.15 -1.46
C GLU A 106 -18.21 9.67 -1.61
N GLN A 107 -17.32 9.35 -0.67
CA GLN A 107 -15.90 9.72 -0.76
C GLN A 107 -15.23 9.14 -2.02
N ARG A 108 -15.53 7.87 -2.35
CA ARG A 108 -15.07 7.24 -3.60
C ARG A 108 -15.57 7.96 -4.83
N GLN A 109 -16.87 8.26 -4.91
CA GLN A 109 -17.46 8.95 -6.06
C GLN A 109 -16.87 10.35 -6.23
N ARG A 110 -16.72 11.12 -5.14
CA ARG A 110 -16.07 12.45 -5.17
C ARG A 110 -14.64 12.37 -5.68
N SER A 111 -13.88 11.36 -5.23
CA SER A 111 -12.49 11.16 -5.67
C SER A 111 -12.42 10.90 -7.17
N TYR A 112 -13.26 10.01 -7.71
CA TYR A 112 -13.26 9.72 -9.15
C TYR A 112 -13.72 10.91 -9.99
N ARG A 113 -14.77 11.62 -9.56
CA ARG A 113 -15.23 12.83 -10.25
C ARG A 113 -14.14 13.89 -10.37
N TYR A 114 -13.36 14.10 -9.30
CA TYR A 114 -12.23 15.03 -9.32
C TYR A 114 -11.16 14.63 -10.36
N TYR A 115 -10.86 13.34 -10.48
CA TYR A 115 -9.90 12.85 -11.48
C TYR A 115 -10.42 12.94 -12.92
N ASP A 116 -11.70 12.69 -13.13
CA ASP A 116 -12.32 12.79 -14.46
C ASP A 116 -12.30 14.26 -14.91
N ASP A 117 -12.74 15.18 -14.03
CA ASP A 117 -12.75 16.62 -14.30
C ASP A 117 -11.33 17.15 -14.59
N TYR A 118 -10.33 16.82 -13.75
CA TYR A 118 -8.94 17.24 -13.97
C TYR A 118 -8.34 16.76 -15.31
N ASN A 119 -8.78 15.61 -15.83
CA ASN A 119 -8.32 15.12 -17.13
C ASN A 119 -9.07 15.76 -18.30
N ASP A 120 -10.31 16.22 -18.12
CA ASP A 120 -11.05 16.96 -19.15
C ASP A 120 -10.45 18.36 -19.40
N TRP A 121 -9.73 18.93 -18.42
CA TRP A 121 -9.06 20.24 -18.55
C TRP A 121 -7.64 20.21 -19.12
N ARG A 122 -7.10 19.04 -19.49
CA ARG A 122 -5.75 18.87 -20.06
C ARG A 122 -5.77 18.77 -21.58
#